data_AF-A0A7J7DJ01-F1
#
_entry.id   AF-A0A7J7DJ01-F1
#
_cell.length_a   1.000
_cell.length_b   1.000
_cell.length_c   1.000
_cell.angle_alpha   90.00
_cell.angle_beta   90.00
_cell.angle_gamma   90.00
#
_symmetry.space_group_name_H-M   'P 1'
#
loop_
_entity.id
_entity.type
_entity.pdbx_description
1 polymer ?
#
loop_
_entity_poly.entity_id
_entity_poly.type
_entity_poly.pdbx_seq_one_letter_code
_entity_poly.pdbx_strand_id
1 'polypeptide(L)'
;MHVYVGTDKHINGGSPVISSIEVRPLPEEAYESKSLRKAYRINSGYINGSLRYPSDPYDRIWDADQDYTPFHVSAGFHVLLSLNLTTIKENPPVDVLQTARVLARRDALTYNLPLDTLGDYYVVLYFAGILPVSPSFDVLINGAVAESNYTVRMAEASTLHFTWKGIQSLNVTLKSNRFSPQINAIEVFEIVDVPLEASSTTGSMSFLSSVFK
;
A
#
# COMPACT_ATOMS: atom_id res chain seq x y z
N MET A 1 -12.66 18.96 8.69
CA MET A 1 -12.95 17.56 9.04
C MET A 1 -13.87 17.56 10.25
N HIS A 2 -15.01 16.88 10.17
CA HIS A 2 -15.89 16.65 11.32
C HIS A 2 -15.79 15.18 11.72
N VAL A 3 -15.61 14.89 13.01
CA VAL A 3 -15.58 13.52 13.53
C VAL A 3 -16.76 13.33 14.47
N TYR A 4 -17.51 12.27 14.25
CA TYR A 4 -18.64 11.87 15.09
C TYR A 4 -18.30 10.55 15.77
N VAL A 5 -18.60 10.44 17.07
CA VAL A 5 -18.39 9.23 17.86
C VAL A 5 -19.75 8.74 18.33
N GLY A 6 -20.18 7.60 17.80
CA GLY A 6 -21.46 6.97 18.15
C GLY A 6 -21.33 6.00 19.32
N THR A 7 -22.44 5.78 20.02
CA THR A 7 -22.59 4.67 20.98
C THR A 7 -23.53 3.63 20.38
N ASP A 8 -23.19 2.35 20.48
CA ASP A 8 -24.14 1.29 20.14
C ASP A 8 -25.10 1.07 21.33
N LYS A 9 -26.41 0.98 21.07
CA LYS A 9 -27.47 0.85 22.08
C LYS A 9 -27.59 -0.59 22.62
N HIS A 10 -26.47 -1.27 22.87
CA HIS A 10 -26.51 -2.57 23.54
C HIS A 10 -26.58 -2.44 25.07
N ILE A 11 -27.35 -3.34 25.69
CA ILE A 11 -27.84 -3.30 27.09
C ILE A 11 -26.71 -3.36 28.16
N ASN A 12 -25.47 -3.64 27.77
CA ASN A 12 -24.29 -3.64 28.64
C ASN A 12 -23.19 -2.63 28.20
N GLY A 13 -23.58 -1.57 27.48
CA GLY A 13 -22.68 -0.67 26.74
C GLY A 13 -21.69 0.13 27.59
N GLY A 14 -20.40 0.03 27.25
CA GLY A 14 -19.36 0.93 27.72
C GLY A 14 -19.36 2.25 26.94
N SER A 15 -18.87 3.32 27.57
CA SER A 15 -18.66 4.61 26.88
C SER A 15 -17.49 4.50 25.89
N PRO A 16 -17.65 4.85 24.62
CA PRO A 16 -16.55 4.88 23.67
C PRO A 16 -15.54 5.95 24.11
N VAL A 17 -14.28 5.57 24.17
CA VAL A 17 -13.18 6.48 24.49
C VAL A 17 -12.25 6.54 23.29
N ILE A 18 -11.92 7.76 22.86
CA ILE A 18 -10.89 8.02 21.85
C ILE A 18 -9.69 8.63 22.58
N SER A 19 -8.53 8.00 22.47
CA SER A 19 -7.30 8.54 23.05
C SER A 19 -6.73 9.68 22.21
N SER A 20 -6.80 9.57 20.88
CA SER A 20 -6.30 10.57 19.95
C SER A 20 -6.90 10.40 18.55
N ILE A 21 -6.88 11.49 17.77
CA ILE A 21 -7.18 11.50 16.35
C ILE A 21 -6.04 12.23 15.67
N GLU A 22 -5.44 11.61 14.67
CA GLU A 22 -4.35 12.19 13.90
C GLU A 22 -4.81 12.40 12.46
N VAL A 23 -4.64 13.63 11.97
CA VAL A 23 -4.92 13.99 10.58
C VAL A 23 -3.61 14.35 9.93
N ARG A 24 -3.23 13.59 8.91
CA ARG A 24 -2.00 13.84 8.16
C ARG A 24 -2.39 14.17 6.72
N PRO A 25 -1.83 15.24 6.14
CA PRO A 25 -1.97 15.47 4.71
C PRO A 25 -1.34 14.30 3.94
N LEU A 26 -1.92 13.97 2.79
CA LEU A 26 -1.35 13.05 1.81
C LEU A 26 -0.92 13.85 0.56
N PRO A 27 -0.08 13.30 -0.32
CA PRO A 27 0.23 13.96 -1.59
C PRO A 27 -1.06 14.20 -2.38
N GLU A 28 -1.22 15.41 -2.92
CA GLU A 28 -2.49 15.91 -3.50
C GLU A 28 -3.00 15.06 -4.69
N GLU A 29 -2.08 14.51 -5.46
CA GLU A 29 -2.41 13.66 -6.63
C GLU A 29 -2.37 12.16 -6.32
N ALA A 30 -2.14 11.78 -5.07
CA ALA A 30 -2.09 10.38 -4.66
C ALA A 30 -3.51 9.84 -4.39
N TYR A 31 -3.82 8.68 -4.97
CA TYR A 31 -5.00 7.87 -4.62
C TYR A 31 -6.40 8.40 -5.07
N GLU A 32 -6.51 8.92 -6.29
CA GLU A 32 -7.76 9.17 -7.06
C GLU A 32 -9.07 9.29 -6.23
N SER A 33 -9.30 10.38 -5.50
CA SER A 33 -10.58 10.73 -4.82
C SER A 33 -11.40 9.57 -4.21
N LYS A 34 -10.75 8.51 -3.72
CA LYS A 34 -11.39 7.33 -3.14
C LYS A 34 -11.28 7.41 -1.62
N SER A 35 -12.31 6.93 -0.93
CA SER A 35 -12.19 6.64 0.50
C SER A 35 -11.52 5.28 0.64
N LEU A 36 -10.29 5.28 1.16
CA LEU A 36 -9.41 4.13 1.19
C LEU A 36 -9.07 3.74 2.63
N ARG A 37 -9.27 2.47 2.98
CA ARG A 37 -8.82 1.87 4.24
C ARG A 37 -7.56 1.04 3.99
N LYS A 38 -6.45 1.37 4.66
CA LYS A 38 -5.18 0.62 4.52
C LYS A 38 -5.39 -0.83 4.94
N ALA A 39 -5.09 -1.76 4.03
CA ALA A 39 -4.87 -3.18 4.36
C ALA A 39 -3.37 -3.45 4.49
N TYR A 40 -2.58 -3.05 3.49
CA TYR A 40 -1.13 -3.24 3.49
C TYR A 40 -0.39 -2.00 3.00
N ARG A 41 0.81 -1.78 3.54
CA ARG A 41 1.81 -0.83 3.03
C ARG A 41 3.19 -1.41 3.33
N ILE A 42 3.74 -2.14 2.37
CA ILE A 42 4.90 -3.01 2.53
C ILE A 42 6.11 -2.37 1.86
N ASN A 43 7.23 -2.28 2.59
CA ASN A 43 8.54 -2.00 2.03
C ASN A 43 9.21 -3.32 1.64
N SER A 44 9.23 -3.64 0.34
CA SER A 44 9.73 -4.91 -0.17
C SER A 44 11.25 -4.99 -0.09
N GLY A 45 11.78 -6.12 0.40
CA GLY A 45 13.20 -6.33 0.67
C GLY A 45 13.70 -5.76 2.00
N TYR A 46 12.91 -4.97 2.72
CA TYR A 46 13.28 -4.37 4.01
C TYR A 46 12.85 -5.27 5.18
N ILE A 47 13.72 -5.50 6.16
CA ILE A 47 13.44 -6.41 7.30
C ILE A 47 13.57 -5.74 8.68
N ASN A 48 13.95 -4.46 8.73
CA ASN A 48 14.31 -3.79 9.99
C ASN A 48 13.10 -3.10 10.65
N GLY A 49 11.97 -3.81 10.77
CA GLY A 49 10.74 -3.27 11.34
C GLY A 49 9.99 -2.37 10.36
N SER A 50 9.65 -1.15 10.76
CA SER A 50 8.87 -0.23 9.92
C SER A 50 9.61 1.07 9.63
N LEU A 51 9.43 1.63 8.44
CA LEU A 51 9.88 2.97 8.07
C LEU A 51 8.72 3.97 8.20
N ARG A 52 9.00 5.14 8.77
CA ARG A 52 8.04 6.24 8.96
C ARG A 52 8.75 7.59 9.04
N TYR A 53 8.11 8.64 9.57
CA TYR A 53 8.78 9.91 9.83
C TYR A 53 10.08 9.72 10.64
N PRO A 54 11.20 10.39 10.29
CA PRO A 54 11.32 11.48 9.32
C PRO A 54 11.57 11.04 7.86
N SER A 55 11.76 9.75 7.59
CA SER A 55 11.99 9.27 6.21
C SER A 55 10.75 9.47 5.32
N ASP A 56 9.55 9.30 5.87
CA ASP A 56 8.30 9.66 5.17
C ASP A 56 7.77 11.02 5.67
N PRO A 57 7.74 12.07 4.83
CA PRO A 57 7.23 13.38 5.23
C PRO A 57 5.71 13.38 5.49
N TYR A 58 4.98 12.38 5.00
CA TYR A 58 3.56 12.19 5.28
C TYR A 58 3.32 11.26 6.47
N ASP A 59 4.39 10.83 7.16
CA ASP A 59 4.41 9.93 8.32
C ASP A 59 3.53 8.68 8.11
N ARG A 60 3.53 8.16 6.87
CA ARG A 60 2.97 6.84 6.57
C ARG A 60 3.91 5.79 7.16
N ILE A 61 3.31 4.76 7.75
CA ILE A 61 4.03 3.59 8.26
C ILE A 61 4.17 2.57 7.14
N TRP A 62 5.39 2.37 6.68
CA TRP A 62 5.80 1.32 5.76
C TRP A 62 6.28 0.12 6.56
N ASP A 63 5.48 -0.94 6.54
CA ASP A 63 5.75 -2.18 7.25
C ASP A 63 6.89 -2.97 6.56
N ALA A 64 7.59 -3.80 7.33
CA ALA A 64 8.64 -4.67 6.80
C ALA A 64 8.08 -5.63 5.74
N ASP A 65 8.98 -6.15 4.92
CA ASP A 65 8.67 -7.13 3.92
C ASP A 65 8.12 -8.40 4.55
N GLN A 66 7.05 -8.94 3.96
CA GLN A 66 6.31 -10.07 4.53
C GLN A 66 5.62 -10.90 3.44
N ASP A 67 5.34 -12.16 3.78
CA ASP A 67 4.45 -13.08 3.06
C ASP A 67 4.68 -13.27 1.56
N TYR A 68 5.96 -13.39 1.16
CA TYR A 68 6.36 -13.71 -0.21
C TYR A 68 6.87 -15.16 -0.37
N THR A 69 6.70 -15.70 -1.57
CA THR A 69 7.18 -17.03 -1.96
C THR A 69 7.76 -16.97 -3.37
N PRO A 70 8.80 -17.77 -3.70
CA PRO A 70 9.54 -18.66 -2.81
C PRO A 70 10.61 -17.93 -1.97
N PHE A 71 10.54 -18.08 -0.64
CA PHE A 71 11.43 -17.37 0.28
C PHE A 71 12.92 -17.71 0.10
N HIS A 72 13.24 -18.98 -0.17
CA HIS A 72 14.61 -19.51 -0.22
C HIS A 72 15.44 -19.08 -1.44
N VAL A 73 14.78 -18.50 -2.45
CA VAL A 73 15.42 -18.01 -3.68
C VAL A 73 15.04 -16.57 -3.98
N SER A 74 14.50 -15.86 -3.00
CA SER A 74 14.16 -14.44 -3.11
C SER A 74 14.96 -13.64 -2.08
N ALA A 75 15.72 -12.65 -2.54
CA ALA A 75 16.61 -11.86 -1.68
C ALA A 75 16.12 -10.40 -1.58
N GLY A 76 16.37 -9.78 -0.42
CA GLY A 76 16.18 -8.35 -0.22
C GLY A 76 17.44 -7.61 -0.63
N PHE A 77 17.29 -6.54 -1.38
CA PHE A 77 18.38 -5.64 -1.78
C PHE A 77 18.13 -4.26 -1.19
N HIS A 78 19.22 -3.57 -0.87
CA HIS A 78 19.22 -2.16 -0.50
C HIS A 78 20.37 -1.49 -1.26
N VAL A 79 20.04 -0.61 -2.21
CA VAL A 79 21.01 0.03 -3.09
C VAL A 79 20.73 1.53 -3.11
N LEU A 80 21.71 2.30 -2.64
CA LEU A 80 21.65 3.76 -2.67
C LEU A 80 21.90 4.24 -4.10
N LEU A 81 20.83 4.68 -4.75
CA LEU A 81 20.84 5.18 -6.13
C LEU A 81 19.96 6.42 -6.24
N SER A 82 20.40 7.39 -7.03
CA SER A 82 19.56 8.51 -7.44
C SER A 82 18.52 8.04 -8.45
N LEU A 83 17.24 8.17 -8.10
CA LEU A 83 16.12 7.72 -8.91
C LEU A 83 15.39 8.90 -9.53
N ASN A 84 14.95 8.75 -10.77
CA ASN A 84 13.96 9.64 -11.36
C ASN A 84 12.57 9.30 -10.83
N LEU A 85 11.93 10.25 -10.14
CA LEU A 85 10.65 10.08 -9.44
C LEU A 85 9.49 10.85 -10.11
N THR A 86 9.69 11.47 -11.27
CA THR A 86 8.73 12.42 -11.87
C THR A 86 7.35 11.83 -12.17
N THR A 87 7.26 10.51 -12.30
CA THR A 87 6.03 9.79 -12.63
C THR A 87 5.26 9.28 -11.41
N ILE A 88 5.84 9.37 -10.19
CA ILE A 88 5.24 8.78 -8.98
C ILE A 88 4.52 9.85 -8.16
N LYS A 89 3.19 9.84 -8.26
CA LYS A 89 2.30 10.80 -7.59
C LYS A 89 2.18 10.54 -6.09
N GLU A 90 2.31 9.27 -5.68
CA GLU A 90 2.22 8.85 -4.28
C GLU A 90 3.42 9.33 -3.45
N ASN A 91 4.48 9.83 -4.09
CA ASN A 91 5.67 10.38 -3.44
C ASN A 91 6.16 9.53 -2.24
N PRO A 92 6.44 8.22 -2.42
CA PRO A 92 6.97 7.38 -1.36
C PRO A 92 8.36 7.85 -0.94
N PRO A 93 8.81 7.52 0.28
CA PRO A 93 10.19 7.78 0.70
C PRO A 93 11.20 7.16 -0.27
N VAL A 94 12.27 7.88 -0.59
CA VAL A 94 13.34 7.34 -1.44
C VAL A 94 13.92 6.05 -0.84
N ASP A 95 14.05 6.00 0.49
CA ASP A 95 14.49 4.82 1.24
C ASP A 95 13.67 3.55 0.92
N VAL A 96 12.35 3.70 0.66
CA VAL A 96 11.46 2.58 0.26
C VAL A 96 11.72 2.16 -1.18
N LEU A 97 12.05 3.11 -2.06
CA LEU A 97 12.40 2.81 -3.45
C LEU A 97 13.83 2.28 -3.62
N GLN A 98 14.69 2.49 -2.62
CA GLN A 98 16.07 1.96 -2.59
C GLN A 98 16.16 0.54 -2.07
N THR A 99 15.06 -0.02 -1.57
CA THR A 99 14.92 -1.43 -1.21
C THR A 99 14.09 -2.19 -2.24
N ALA A 100 14.41 -3.47 -2.46
CA ALA A 100 13.62 -4.33 -3.32
C ALA A 100 13.66 -5.80 -2.89
N ARG A 101 12.55 -6.51 -3.09
CA ARG A 101 12.51 -7.97 -3.12
C ARG A 101 12.77 -8.45 -4.55
N VAL A 102 13.74 -9.33 -4.71
CA VAL A 102 14.22 -9.81 -6.02
C VAL A 102 14.23 -11.33 -6.06
N LEU A 103 13.69 -11.90 -7.14
CA LEU A 103 13.69 -13.35 -7.35
C LEU A 103 14.99 -13.80 -8.03
N ALA A 104 15.89 -14.44 -7.29
CA ALA A 104 17.19 -14.85 -7.83
C ALA A 104 17.09 -16.06 -8.76
N ARG A 105 16.21 -17.01 -8.47
CA ARG A 105 15.98 -18.25 -9.23
C ARG A 105 14.49 -18.60 -9.17
N ARG A 106 13.95 -19.28 -10.19
CA ARG A 106 12.52 -19.59 -10.45
C ARG A 106 11.85 -18.59 -11.40
N ASP A 107 10.63 -18.94 -11.79
CA ASP A 107 9.86 -18.23 -12.81
C ASP A 107 8.91 -17.20 -12.23
N ALA A 108 8.59 -17.26 -10.93
CA ALA A 108 7.61 -16.38 -10.30
C ALA A 108 7.94 -16.02 -8.85
N LEU A 109 7.71 -14.75 -8.50
CA LEU A 109 7.68 -14.23 -7.13
C LEU A 109 6.23 -13.86 -6.80
N THR A 110 5.70 -14.37 -5.69
CA THR A 110 4.31 -14.12 -5.29
C THR A 110 4.25 -13.61 -3.86
N TYR A 111 3.59 -12.47 -3.66
CA TYR A 111 3.09 -12.02 -2.36
C TYR A 111 1.69 -12.59 -2.14
N ASN A 112 1.44 -13.18 -0.97
CA ASN A 112 0.15 -13.74 -0.57
C ASN A 112 -0.42 -12.93 0.59
N LEU A 113 -1.38 -12.07 0.30
CA LEU A 113 -1.89 -11.05 1.22
C LEU A 113 -3.35 -11.36 1.56
N PRO A 114 -3.65 -12.01 2.70
CA PRO A 114 -5.03 -12.21 3.15
C PRO A 114 -5.72 -10.88 3.41
N LEU A 115 -7.03 -10.78 3.18
CA LEU A 115 -7.77 -9.54 3.41
C LEU A 115 -8.83 -9.76 4.49
N ASP A 116 -8.97 -8.79 5.38
CA ASP A 116 -9.87 -8.89 6.53
C ASP A 116 -11.35 -8.94 6.13
N THR A 117 -11.69 -8.33 5.00
CA THR A 117 -13.07 -8.21 4.50
C THR A 117 -13.15 -8.70 3.05
N LEU A 118 -14.33 -9.20 2.67
CA LEU A 118 -14.68 -9.35 1.27
C LEU A 118 -15.03 -7.98 0.72
N GLY A 119 -14.29 -7.48 -0.27
CA GLY A 119 -14.50 -6.14 -0.78
C GLY A 119 -13.77 -5.83 -2.08
N ASP A 120 -13.86 -4.56 -2.47
CA ASP A 120 -13.13 -4.01 -3.62
C ASP A 120 -11.83 -3.39 -3.12
N TYR A 121 -10.72 -3.68 -3.81
CA TYR A 121 -9.39 -3.28 -3.37
C TYR A 121 -8.64 -2.52 -4.45
N TYR A 122 -8.03 -1.41 -4.04
CA TYR A 122 -7.07 -0.63 -4.82
C TYR A 122 -5.65 -1.05 -4.46
N VAL A 123 -4.86 -1.42 -5.46
CA VAL A 123 -3.48 -1.92 -5.29
C VAL A 123 -2.52 -1.00 -6.03
N VAL A 124 -1.44 -0.60 -5.36
CA VAL A 124 -0.33 0.16 -5.94
C VAL A 124 0.94 -0.65 -5.81
N LEU A 125 1.59 -0.93 -6.94
CA LEU A 125 2.88 -1.62 -6.99
C LEU A 125 3.96 -0.62 -7.38
N TYR A 126 5.05 -0.60 -6.62
CA TYR A 126 6.17 0.32 -6.84
C TYR A 126 7.37 -0.43 -7.37
N PHE A 127 7.94 0.10 -8.45
CA PHE A 127 9.14 -0.44 -9.08
C PHE A 127 10.18 0.67 -9.24
N ALA A 128 11.42 0.37 -8.90
CA ALA A 128 12.56 1.24 -9.15
C ALA A 128 13.75 0.40 -9.64
N GLY A 129 14.37 0.82 -10.74
CA GLY A 129 15.53 0.15 -11.31
C GLY A 129 16.79 0.40 -10.51
N ILE A 130 16.93 -0.27 -9.37
CA ILE A 130 18.08 -0.13 -8.47
C ILE A 130 19.22 -1.12 -8.76
N LEU A 131 18.97 -2.12 -9.62
CA LEU A 131 19.93 -3.14 -10.03
C LEU A 131 20.43 -2.86 -11.46
N PRO A 132 21.68 -3.26 -11.82
CA PRO A 132 22.28 -3.00 -13.13
C PRO A 132 21.70 -3.85 -14.27
N VAL A 133 20.43 -4.24 -14.18
CA VAL A 133 19.67 -5.02 -15.17
C VAL A 133 18.26 -4.44 -15.28
N SER A 134 17.66 -4.57 -16.46
CA SER A 134 16.27 -4.16 -16.71
C SER A 134 15.40 -5.39 -16.87
N PRO A 135 14.83 -5.94 -15.78
CA PRO A 135 13.98 -7.12 -15.86
C PRO A 135 12.68 -6.81 -16.56
N SER A 136 12.15 -7.81 -17.27
CA SER A 136 10.77 -7.80 -17.76
C SER A 136 9.98 -9.01 -17.30
N PHE A 137 8.72 -8.80 -16.98
CA PHE A 137 7.85 -9.82 -16.38
C PHE A 137 6.38 -9.46 -16.57
N ASP A 138 5.52 -10.46 -16.46
CA ASP A 138 4.08 -10.24 -16.34
C ASP A 138 3.74 -10.01 -14.86
N VAL A 139 2.83 -9.08 -14.60
CA VAL A 139 2.20 -8.88 -13.29
C VAL A 139 0.85 -9.58 -13.32
N LEU A 140 0.66 -10.53 -12.42
CA LEU A 140 -0.60 -11.24 -12.26
C LEU A 140 -1.19 -10.90 -10.89
N ILE A 141 -2.49 -10.64 -10.87
CA ILE A 141 -3.26 -10.47 -9.65
C ILE A 141 -4.28 -11.61 -9.56
N ASN A 142 -4.24 -12.38 -8.47
CA ASN A 142 -5.08 -13.57 -8.28
C ASN A 142 -5.03 -14.55 -9.48
N GLY A 143 -3.87 -14.65 -10.13
CA GLY A 143 -3.64 -15.53 -11.28
C GLY A 143 -4.07 -14.96 -12.64
N ALA A 144 -4.77 -13.82 -12.68
CA ALA A 144 -5.10 -13.13 -13.91
C ALA A 144 -4.00 -12.13 -14.29
N VAL A 145 -3.63 -12.05 -15.57
CA VAL A 145 -2.64 -11.07 -16.06
C VAL A 145 -3.24 -9.67 -15.94
N ALA A 146 -2.61 -8.83 -15.11
CA ALA A 146 -2.99 -7.45 -14.89
C ALA A 146 -2.12 -6.49 -15.73
N GLU A 147 -0.84 -6.82 -15.93
CA GLU A 147 0.07 -6.11 -16.83
C GLU A 147 0.99 -7.12 -17.51
N SER A 148 1.18 -7.03 -18.83
CA SER A 148 2.02 -7.96 -19.59
C SER A 148 3.35 -7.34 -19.98
N ASN A 149 4.45 -8.10 -19.85
CA ASN A 149 5.79 -7.69 -20.26
C ASN A 149 6.22 -6.31 -19.73
N TYR A 150 5.83 -6.01 -18.49
CA TYR A 150 6.27 -4.82 -17.78
C TYR A 150 7.78 -4.82 -17.63
N THR A 151 8.43 -3.68 -17.85
CA THR A 151 9.90 -3.55 -17.79
C THR A 151 10.30 -2.50 -16.78
N VAL A 152 11.14 -2.88 -15.82
CA VAL A 152 11.73 -1.92 -14.87
C VAL A 152 12.96 -1.27 -15.50
N ARG A 153 12.95 0.05 -15.61
CA ARG A 153 14.02 0.86 -16.21
C ARG A 153 15.05 1.27 -15.17
N MET A 154 16.33 1.20 -15.54
CA MET A 154 17.44 1.55 -14.64
C MET A 154 17.35 3.01 -14.20
N ALA A 155 17.58 3.28 -12.91
CA ALA A 155 17.55 4.62 -12.30
C ALA A 155 16.20 5.37 -12.48
N GLU A 156 15.14 4.68 -12.88
CA GLU A 156 13.80 5.22 -12.98
C GLU A 156 12.90 4.49 -11.99
N ALA A 157 11.98 5.24 -11.39
CA ALA A 157 10.93 4.69 -10.57
C ALA A 157 9.57 4.88 -11.26
N SER A 158 8.66 3.94 -11.02
CA SER A 158 7.34 3.90 -11.64
C SER A 158 6.35 3.11 -10.79
N THR A 159 5.07 3.34 -11.02
CA THR A 159 3.97 2.66 -10.34
C THR A 159 3.03 1.96 -11.32
N LEU A 160 2.39 0.90 -10.85
CA LEU A 160 1.22 0.29 -11.48
C LEU A 160 0.06 0.32 -10.49
N HIS A 161 -1.13 0.64 -10.98
CA HIS A 161 -2.34 0.77 -10.17
C HIS A 161 -3.43 -0.16 -10.69
N PHE A 162 -4.08 -0.89 -9.78
CA PHE A 162 -5.14 -1.83 -10.13
C PHE A 162 -6.33 -1.69 -9.17
N THR A 163 -7.52 -1.99 -9.66
CA THR A 163 -8.71 -2.19 -8.82
C THR A 163 -9.24 -3.60 -9.05
N TRP A 164 -9.41 -4.37 -7.98
CA TRP A 164 -9.96 -5.72 -8.01
C TRP A 164 -11.20 -5.82 -7.14
N LYS A 165 -12.26 -6.42 -7.69
CA LYS A 165 -13.59 -6.42 -7.08
C LYS A 165 -13.92 -7.73 -6.39
N GLY A 166 -14.59 -7.64 -5.24
CA GLY A 166 -15.12 -8.79 -4.52
C GLY A 166 -14.08 -9.86 -4.18
N ILE A 167 -12.91 -9.46 -3.68
CA ILE A 167 -11.85 -10.37 -3.25
C ILE A 167 -11.72 -10.40 -1.72
N GLN A 168 -11.30 -11.53 -1.17
CA GLN A 168 -10.99 -11.71 0.26
C GLN A 168 -9.52 -12.14 0.47
N SER A 169 -8.77 -12.27 -0.62
CA SER A 169 -7.34 -12.54 -0.63
C SER A 169 -6.73 -11.93 -1.88
N LEU A 170 -5.49 -11.49 -1.77
CA LEU A 170 -4.74 -10.89 -2.85
C LEU A 170 -3.41 -11.60 -3.05
N ASN A 171 -3.23 -12.24 -4.20
CA ASN A 171 -1.97 -12.76 -4.67
C ASN A 171 -1.40 -11.84 -5.74
N VAL A 172 -0.25 -11.21 -5.45
CA VAL A 172 0.49 -10.40 -6.43
C VAL A 172 1.67 -11.23 -6.93
N THR A 173 1.66 -11.62 -8.19
CA THR A 173 2.69 -12.47 -8.79
C THR A 173 3.44 -11.76 -9.91
N LEU A 174 4.77 -11.76 -9.83
CA LEU A 174 5.65 -11.30 -10.91
C LEU A 174 6.23 -12.52 -11.61
N LYS A 175 5.80 -12.78 -12.84
CA LYS A 175 6.25 -13.92 -13.64
C LYS A 175 7.34 -13.49 -14.62
N SER A 176 8.56 -13.95 -14.40
CA SER A 176 9.75 -13.57 -15.16
C SER A 176 9.61 -13.93 -16.64
N ASN A 177 9.87 -12.94 -17.51
CA ASN A 177 10.11 -13.13 -18.93
C ASN A 177 11.61 -12.98 -19.25
N ARG A 178 12.26 -11.99 -18.63
CA ARG A 178 13.69 -11.68 -18.78
C ARG A 178 14.27 -11.17 -17.46
N PHE A 179 15.39 -11.74 -17.04
CA PHE A 179 16.07 -11.45 -15.78
C PHE A 179 15.18 -11.63 -14.54
N SER A 180 15.76 -11.39 -13.36
CA SER A 180 15.09 -11.53 -12.07
C SER A 180 14.05 -10.43 -11.85
N PRO A 181 12.75 -10.74 -11.69
CA PRO A 181 11.75 -9.74 -11.35
C PRO A 181 12.06 -9.14 -9.98
N GLN A 182 11.70 -7.87 -9.83
CA GLN A 182 11.89 -7.10 -8.61
C GLN A 182 10.64 -6.26 -8.29
N ILE A 183 10.43 -5.98 -7.02
CA ILE A 183 9.42 -5.03 -6.53
C ILE A 183 9.96 -4.30 -5.29
N ASN A 184 9.67 -3.02 -5.20
CA ASN A 184 10.20 -2.13 -4.17
C ASN A 184 9.19 -1.89 -3.06
N ALA A 185 7.91 -1.78 -3.42
CA ALA A 185 6.85 -1.59 -2.43
C ALA A 185 5.48 -2.05 -2.95
N ILE A 186 4.58 -2.32 -2.00
CA ILE A 186 3.19 -2.67 -2.27
C ILE A 186 2.30 -1.87 -1.32
N GLU A 187 1.29 -1.20 -1.86
CA GLU A 187 0.18 -0.71 -1.06
C GLU A 187 -1.12 -1.39 -1.49
N VAL A 188 -1.95 -1.72 -0.51
CA VAL A 188 -3.26 -2.33 -0.71
C VAL A 188 -4.25 -1.59 0.18
N PHE A 189 -5.33 -1.13 -0.44
CA PHE A 189 -6.39 -0.43 0.23
C PHE A 189 -7.72 -1.06 -0.11
N GLU A 190 -8.57 -1.23 0.88
CA GLU A 190 -9.99 -1.46 0.64
C GLU A 190 -10.65 -0.14 0.21
N ILE A 191 -11.46 -0.21 -0.83
CA ILE A 191 -12.31 0.89 -1.27
C ILE A 191 -13.57 0.85 -0.43
N VAL A 192 -13.78 1.90 0.37
CA VAL A 192 -14.90 2.00 1.29
C VAL A 192 -15.88 3.04 0.76
N ASP A 193 -17.14 2.63 0.61
CA ASP A 193 -18.22 3.58 0.38
C ASP A 193 -18.56 4.27 1.69
N VAL A 194 -18.48 5.60 1.70
CA VAL A 194 -18.94 6.41 2.84
C VAL A 194 -20.39 6.81 2.55
N PRO A 195 -21.38 6.28 3.30
CA PRO A 195 -22.78 6.62 3.08
C PRO A 195 -23.02 8.12 3.33
N LEU A 196 -23.84 8.74 2.48
CA LEU A 196 -24.22 10.17 2.59
C LEU A 196 -24.82 10.53 3.97
N GLU A 197 -25.44 9.57 4.66
CA GLU A 197 -26.07 9.77 5.97
C GLU A 197 -25.06 10.10 7.10
N ALA A 198 -23.77 9.76 6.93
CA ALA A 198 -22.72 10.19 7.85
C ALA A 198 -22.44 11.71 7.76
N SER A 199 -22.99 12.40 6.77
CA SER A 199 -22.79 13.83 6.51
C SER A 199 -23.89 14.73 7.08
N SER A 200 -25.00 14.15 7.59
CA SER A 200 -26.08 14.94 8.18
C SER A 200 -26.89 14.15 9.20
N THR A 201 -26.57 14.31 10.49
CA THR A 201 -27.54 14.00 11.55
C THR A 201 -27.66 15.18 12.50
N THR A 202 -28.48 16.15 12.10
CA THR A 202 -29.13 17.08 13.04
C THR A 202 -30.26 16.32 13.71
N GLY A 203 -29.92 15.46 14.67
CA GLY A 203 -30.89 14.64 15.39
C GLY A 203 -30.41 14.42 16.82
N SER A 204 -30.72 15.39 17.69
CA SER A 204 -30.60 15.36 19.16
C SER A 204 -29.52 14.41 19.71
N MET A 205 -28.26 14.80 19.56
CA MET A 205 -27.17 14.29 20.40
C MET A 205 -26.53 15.48 21.10
N SER A 206 -26.33 15.37 22.41
CA SER A 206 -25.64 16.37 23.22
C SER A 206 -24.20 16.50 22.71
N PHE A 207 -23.91 17.60 22.01
CA PHE A 207 -22.58 17.89 21.49
C PHE A 207 -21.67 18.39 22.62
N LEU A 208 -20.56 17.70 22.85
CA LEU A 208 -19.37 18.30 23.45
C LEU A 208 -18.47 18.72 22.30
N SER A 209 -18.46 20.03 21.98
CA SER A 209 -17.49 20.59 21.05
C SER A 209 -16.17 20.82 21.79
N SER A 210 -15.11 20.14 21.37
CA SER A 210 -13.74 20.57 21.68
C SER A 210 -13.13 21.13 20.40
N VAL A 211 -13.01 22.45 20.36
CA VAL A 211 -12.17 23.14 19.36
C VAL A 211 -10.73 22.87 19.73
N PHE A 212 -10.01 22.09 18.92
CA PHE A 212 -8.56 22.07 19.00
C PHE A 212 -8.05 23.39 18.41
N LYS A 213 -7.43 24.21 19.27
CA LYS A 213 -6.67 25.41 18.87
C LYS A 213 -5.31 25.02 18.33
#